data_AF-A0A1G3QCK9-F1
#
_entry.id   AF-A0A1G3QCK9-F1
#
_cell.length_a   1.000
_cell.length_b   1.000
_cell.length_c   1.000
_cell.angle_alpha   90.00
_cell.angle_beta   90.00
_cell.angle_gamma   90.00
#
_symmetry.space_group_name_H-M   'P 1'
#
loop_
_entity.id
_entity.type
_entity.pdbx_description
1 polymer ?
#
loop_
_entity_poly.entity_id
_entity_poly.type
_entity_poly.pdbx_seq_one_letter_code
_entity_poly.pdbx_strand_id
1 'polypeptide(L)'
;MKCVKACPYDRFRKEVRGTKELDIGGKKFTIPLTNKWRCFLCYFEINPRFIPKEITEEVAIRITNHNLSRLPKWIADNAACLATCLPPSLRQKNDTLYPNSIARKREMKDINPAEAALTIKEKAQKAGLDLYIGSKEEFLQKGINLEDYLPGASTAVLFGASYSDGFLEMAVKERAKNLLFDLSHYLQGFGCYTLPASRLDENIMRDVFAIPKNESFAFGHLLTAMPLQPVENVITYSEEKKNLSSAEIKSFILAQGADLAGITSAERLDKLLASAALLLAGEQTIIMDDMPADMADWGTQKDKGFNVKAVGIEKKKMKSLNDYLPGAASVIVLGIHYPYALMERAGKPPAENIGPFYNLNRVMPVELSSAAYDMIRFLRERGYKAVAVLDLEGIAWQREHISSRFPAIAAGLGELGWCGKVLTPEYGFAQRFAAIITNAGLEQDALYRGPKLCRDCMKCADECPVQAISKTEKITVKIEDQVFEFGKVDSLKCEWAKRFGFVGKEGPEYMGSRVDFPPPAQITAQTINETLNKIRKMDDIERKCWNISIERCMCPVRGLESGKSNN
;
A
#
# COMPACT_ATOMS: atom_id res chain seq x y z
N MET A 1 9.95 37.60 -10.10
CA MET A 1 10.50 36.30 -10.57
C MET A 1 11.39 35.62 -9.50
N LYS A 2 10.86 35.34 -8.29
CA LYS A 2 11.65 34.67 -7.24
C LYS A 2 11.89 33.19 -7.57
N CYS A 3 10.89 32.52 -8.16
CA CYS A 3 11.02 31.15 -8.68
C CYS A 3 12.11 30.99 -9.75
N VAL A 4 12.32 32.00 -10.61
CA VAL A 4 13.44 32.01 -11.55
C VAL A 4 14.73 31.99 -10.76
N LYS A 5 14.97 33.00 -9.90
CA LYS A 5 16.19 33.13 -9.08
C LYS A 5 16.49 31.87 -8.24
N ALA A 6 15.45 31.28 -7.64
CA ALA A 6 15.58 30.14 -6.74
C ALA A 6 15.68 28.78 -7.44
N CYS A 7 15.46 28.68 -8.75
CA CYS A 7 15.56 27.39 -9.45
C CYS A 7 17.02 26.93 -9.52
N PRO A 8 17.39 25.81 -8.87
CA PRO A 8 18.79 25.40 -8.84
C PRO A 8 19.22 24.74 -10.16
N TYR A 9 18.27 24.23 -10.96
CA TYR A 9 18.50 23.60 -12.26
C TYR A 9 18.55 24.59 -13.45
N ASP A 10 18.47 25.90 -13.19
CA ASP A 10 18.42 26.96 -14.21
C ASP A 10 17.31 26.80 -15.26
N ARG A 11 16.24 26.05 -14.95
CA ARG A 11 15.16 25.69 -15.89
C ARG A 11 14.55 26.90 -16.61
N PHE A 12 14.44 28.03 -15.90
CA PHE A 12 13.81 29.25 -16.42
C PHE A 12 14.81 30.24 -17.04
N ARG A 13 16.12 29.92 -17.04
CA ARG A 13 17.19 30.79 -17.56
C ARG A 13 17.91 30.17 -18.75
N LYS A 14 18.10 28.85 -18.77
CA LYS A 14 18.81 28.13 -19.82
C LYS A 14 17.85 27.39 -20.73
N GLU A 15 18.13 27.44 -22.03
CA GLU A 15 17.41 26.67 -23.06
C GLU A 15 15.89 26.95 -23.07
N VAL A 16 15.51 28.21 -22.82
CA VAL A 16 14.14 28.69 -22.90
C VAL A 16 13.88 29.19 -24.32
N ARG A 17 12.98 28.52 -25.05
CA ARG A 17 12.71 28.79 -26.48
C ARG A 17 11.63 29.87 -26.71
N GLY A 18 11.47 30.79 -25.77
CA GLY A 18 10.40 31.79 -25.75
C GLY A 18 9.26 31.44 -24.80
N THR A 19 8.06 31.93 -25.09
CA THR A 19 6.86 31.75 -24.28
C THR A 19 5.70 31.23 -25.12
N LYS A 20 4.81 30.47 -24.48
CA LYS A 20 3.51 30.08 -25.05
C LYS A 20 2.41 30.82 -24.30
N GLU A 21 1.44 31.31 -25.03
CA GLU A 21 0.21 31.88 -24.47
C GLU A 21 -0.86 30.79 -24.38
N LEU A 22 -1.53 30.72 -23.24
CA LEU A 22 -2.72 29.93 -23.02
C LEU A 22 -3.87 30.90 -22.75
N ASP A 23 -4.91 30.85 -23.57
CA ASP A 23 -6.16 31.56 -23.30
C ASP A 23 -7.11 30.63 -22.55
N ILE A 24 -7.50 31.03 -21.34
CA ILE A 24 -8.50 30.32 -20.55
C ILE A 24 -9.61 31.32 -20.22
N GLY A 25 -10.74 31.22 -20.91
CA GLY A 25 -11.90 32.07 -20.69
C GLY A 25 -11.66 33.56 -20.98
N GLY A 26 -10.84 33.89 -21.98
CA GLY A 26 -10.47 35.26 -22.34
C GLY A 26 -9.31 35.83 -21.51
N LYS A 27 -8.82 35.07 -20.52
CA LYS A 27 -7.64 35.44 -19.73
C LYS A 27 -6.40 34.77 -20.31
N LYS A 28 -5.45 35.59 -20.75
CA LYS A 28 -4.17 35.15 -21.31
C LYS A 28 -3.16 34.84 -20.22
N PHE A 29 -2.60 33.64 -20.26
CA PHE A 29 -1.54 33.16 -19.39
C PHE A 29 -0.28 32.87 -20.22
N THR A 30 0.82 33.53 -19.89
CA THR A 30 2.10 33.33 -20.58
C THR A 30 2.97 32.35 -19.79
N ILE A 31 3.44 31.29 -20.44
CA ILE A 31 4.29 30.25 -19.83
C ILE A 31 5.61 30.15 -20.60
N PRO A 32 6.77 30.13 -19.93
CA PRO A 32 8.04 29.91 -20.60
C PRO A 32 8.14 28.50 -21.18
N LEU A 33 8.63 28.39 -22.42
CA LEU A 33 8.95 27.14 -23.10
C LEU A 33 10.32 26.63 -22.62
N THR A 34 10.32 26.05 -21.42
CA THR A 34 11.53 25.53 -20.76
C THR A 34 11.94 24.17 -21.33
N ASN A 35 13.24 23.90 -21.48
CA ASN A 35 13.75 22.54 -21.66
C ASN A 35 13.37 21.63 -20.47
N LYS A 36 12.51 20.64 -20.72
CA LYS A 36 11.98 19.76 -19.67
C LYS A 36 13.05 18.79 -19.14
N TRP A 37 14.08 18.46 -19.93
CA TRP A 37 15.18 17.61 -19.49
C TRP A 37 15.97 18.20 -18.31
N ARG A 38 16.08 19.54 -18.21
CA ARG A 38 16.69 20.17 -17.02
C ARG A 38 15.91 19.87 -15.74
N CYS A 39 14.58 19.83 -15.81
CA CYS A 39 13.72 19.52 -14.67
C CYS A 39 13.66 18.02 -14.39
N PHE A 40 13.75 17.20 -15.43
CA PHE A 40 13.77 15.74 -15.34
C PHE A 40 14.93 15.24 -14.47
N LEU A 41 16.12 15.83 -14.59
CA LEU A 41 17.29 15.46 -13.75
C LEU A 41 17.04 15.62 -12.24
N CYS A 42 16.11 16.50 -11.85
CA CYS A 42 15.70 16.68 -10.46
C CYS A 42 15.04 15.43 -9.89
N TYR A 43 14.28 14.70 -10.71
CA TYR A 43 13.64 13.42 -10.34
C TYR A 43 14.66 12.33 -10.02
N PHE A 44 15.86 12.42 -10.61
CA PHE A 44 16.97 11.49 -10.39
C PHE A 44 17.97 12.00 -9.34
N GLU A 45 17.60 13.04 -8.58
CA GLU A 45 18.41 13.58 -7.48
C GLU A 45 19.81 14.05 -7.94
N ILE A 46 19.93 14.46 -9.21
CA ILE A 46 21.20 14.90 -9.78
C ILE A 46 21.55 16.28 -9.22
N ASN A 47 22.71 16.38 -8.56
CA ASN A 47 23.15 17.67 -8.03
C ASN A 47 23.30 18.71 -9.16
N PRO A 48 22.62 19.87 -9.05
CA PRO A 48 22.61 20.90 -10.09
C PRO A 48 23.98 21.41 -10.54
N ARG A 49 25.01 21.32 -9.68
CA ARG A 49 26.38 21.74 -9.99
C ARG A 49 27.02 20.91 -11.10
N PHE A 50 26.56 19.68 -11.33
CA PHE A 50 27.08 18.79 -12.36
C PHE A 50 26.27 18.80 -13.65
N ILE A 51 25.31 19.71 -13.76
CA ILE A 51 24.47 19.79 -14.95
C ILE A 51 25.20 20.59 -16.03
N PRO A 52 25.39 20.03 -17.24
CA PRO A 52 26.05 20.73 -18.33
C PRO A 52 25.25 21.96 -18.79
N LYS A 53 25.92 22.81 -19.58
CA LYS A 53 25.31 24.02 -20.14
C LYS A 53 24.09 23.68 -21.00
N GLU A 54 24.21 22.66 -21.84
CA GLU A 54 23.15 22.17 -22.73
C GLU A 54 22.72 20.76 -22.33
N ILE A 55 21.42 20.48 -22.41
CA ILE A 55 20.85 19.17 -22.08
C ILE A 55 19.94 18.72 -23.21
N THR A 56 20.41 17.71 -23.95
CA THR A 56 19.57 16.89 -24.80
C THR A 56 19.06 15.67 -24.01
N GLU A 57 18.16 14.90 -24.62
CA GLU A 57 17.70 13.63 -24.09
C GLU A 57 18.87 12.66 -23.85
N GLU A 58 19.76 12.51 -24.83
CA GLU A 58 20.93 11.62 -24.76
C GLU A 58 21.86 12.01 -23.61
N VAL A 59 22.07 13.32 -23.43
CA VAL A 59 22.87 13.85 -22.33
C VAL A 59 22.20 13.57 -20.98
N ALA A 60 20.89 13.76 -20.87
CA ALA A 60 20.15 13.47 -19.65
C ALA A 60 20.24 11.98 -19.27
N ILE A 61 20.00 11.08 -20.23
CA ILE A 61 20.10 9.62 -20.05
C ILE A 61 21.52 9.22 -19.63
N ARG A 62 22.55 9.77 -20.28
CA ARG A 62 23.94 9.50 -19.93
C ARG A 62 24.27 9.95 -18.51
N ILE A 63 23.82 11.14 -18.10
CA ILE A 63 24.01 11.66 -16.74
C ILE A 63 23.34 10.75 -15.71
N THR A 64 22.08 10.35 -15.94
CA THR A 64 21.36 9.46 -15.02
C THR A 64 22.05 8.10 -14.89
N ASN A 65 22.55 7.54 -15.99
CA ASN A 65 23.24 6.23 -15.99
C ASN A 65 24.62 6.27 -15.32
N HIS A 66 25.35 7.39 -15.38
CA HIS A 66 26.66 7.50 -14.74
C HIS A 66 26.64 7.94 -13.27
N ASN A 67 25.61 8.67 -12.82
CA ASN A 67 25.61 9.36 -11.53
C ASN A 67 24.85 8.67 -10.39
N LEU A 68 23.95 7.72 -10.66
CA LEU A 68 23.09 7.13 -9.63
C LEU A 68 23.82 6.24 -8.61
N SER A 69 25.09 5.86 -8.88
CA SER A 69 25.91 5.03 -7.98
C SER A 69 27.12 5.74 -7.33
N ARG A 70 27.48 6.97 -7.76
CA ARG A 70 28.79 7.57 -7.41
C ARG A 70 28.76 8.97 -6.80
N LEU A 71 27.62 9.66 -6.82
CA LEU A 71 27.50 10.99 -6.22
C LEU A 71 26.62 10.92 -4.96
N PRO A 72 26.92 11.70 -3.90
CA PRO A 72 26.02 11.80 -2.76
C PRO A 72 24.66 12.26 -3.27
N LYS A 73 23.64 11.40 -3.09
CA LYS A 73 22.24 11.74 -3.30
C LYS A 73 21.97 12.94 -2.39
N TRP A 74 21.90 14.12 -2.97
CA TRP A 74 21.39 15.27 -2.26
C TRP A 74 19.89 15.08 -2.15
N ILE A 75 19.31 15.43 -1.00
CA ILE A 75 17.89 15.78 -0.93
C ILE A 75 17.74 16.90 -1.94
N ALA A 76 17.33 16.55 -3.16
CA ALA A 76 17.08 17.56 -4.17
C ALA A 76 16.07 18.51 -3.55
N ASP A 77 16.31 19.82 -3.67
CA ASP A 77 15.30 20.87 -3.44
C ASP A 77 14.22 20.74 -4.52
N ASN A 78 13.59 19.56 -4.58
CA ASN A 78 12.43 19.25 -5.36
C ASN A 78 11.43 20.33 -5.02
N ALA A 79 10.97 21.03 -6.06
CA ALA A 79 10.00 22.09 -5.92
C ALA A 79 10.46 23.37 -5.18
N ALA A 80 11.73 23.77 -5.28
CA ALA A 80 12.17 25.13 -4.89
C ALA A 80 11.30 26.26 -5.50
N CYS A 81 10.69 26.01 -6.66
CA CYS A 81 9.68 26.89 -7.24
C CYS A 81 8.38 26.98 -6.42
N LEU A 82 7.89 25.88 -5.82
CA LEU A 82 6.72 25.89 -4.94
C LEU A 82 6.98 26.69 -3.66
N ALA A 83 8.19 26.59 -3.11
CA ALA A 83 8.59 27.33 -1.91
C ALA A 83 8.68 28.85 -2.12
N THR A 84 8.86 29.33 -3.35
CA THR A 84 9.15 30.75 -3.64
C THR A 84 8.09 31.44 -4.50
N CYS A 85 7.18 30.70 -5.11
CA CYS A 85 6.11 31.21 -5.96
C CYS A 85 4.84 31.55 -5.15
N LEU A 86 4.96 32.52 -4.23
CA LEU A 86 3.84 33.07 -3.46
C LEU A 86 3.42 34.45 -4.02
N PRO A 87 2.13 34.83 -4.03
CA PRO A 87 1.69 36.20 -4.31
C PRO A 87 2.40 37.21 -3.38
N PRO A 88 2.84 38.39 -3.87
CA PRO A 88 3.59 39.36 -3.06
C PRO A 88 2.94 39.72 -1.71
N SER A 89 1.61 39.87 -1.69
CA SER A 89 0.83 40.18 -0.48
C SER A 89 0.86 39.07 0.57
N LEU A 90 1.14 37.83 0.17
CA LEU A 90 1.23 36.67 1.05
C LEU A 90 2.66 36.38 1.50
N ARG A 91 3.64 37.24 1.21
CA ARG A 91 5.05 37.00 1.53
C ARG A 91 5.41 37.63 2.86
N GLN A 92 6.10 36.87 3.72
CA GLN A 92 6.82 37.41 4.87
C GLN A 92 8.26 36.89 4.87
N LYS A 93 9.19 37.72 5.33
CA LYS A 93 10.56 37.25 5.64
C LYS A 93 10.48 36.53 6.98
N ASN A 94 10.95 35.29 7.03
CA ASN A 94 11.08 34.57 8.28
C ASN A 94 12.53 34.08 8.38
N ASP A 95 13.26 34.62 9.35
CA ASP A 95 14.67 34.33 9.57
C ASP A 95 14.89 32.96 10.27
N THR A 96 13.82 32.31 10.76
CA THR A 96 13.86 30.97 11.37
C THR A 96 13.49 29.84 10.41
N LEU A 97 12.94 30.15 9.23
CA LEU A 97 12.67 29.16 8.19
C LEU A 97 13.87 29.01 7.26
N TYR A 98 13.99 27.84 6.63
CA TYR A 98 15.09 27.44 5.74
C TYR A 98 15.77 28.64 5.07
N PRO A 99 17.08 28.87 5.30
CA PRO A 99 17.73 30.10 4.93
C PRO A 99 17.51 30.34 3.44
N ASN A 100 16.85 31.47 3.12
CA ASN A 100 16.43 31.93 1.77
C ASN A 100 14.98 31.64 1.33
N SER A 101 14.13 31.02 2.16
CA SER A 101 12.72 30.82 1.80
C SER A 101 11.85 32.06 2.10
N ILE A 102 10.95 32.38 1.17
CA ILE A 102 9.89 33.37 1.40
C ILE A 102 8.75 32.61 2.06
N ALA A 103 8.45 32.93 3.32
CA ALA A 103 7.35 32.28 4.03
C ALA A 103 6.01 32.89 3.62
N ARG A 104 4.94 32.10 3.74
CA ARG A 104 3.57 32.62 3.64
C ARG A 104 3.29 33.45 4.90
N LYS A 105 2.74 34.66 4.73
CA LYS A 105 2.18 35.47 5.82
C LYS A 105 1.07 34.67 6.50
N ARG A 106 1.14 34.54 7.82
CA ARG A 106 0.14 33.82 8.63
C ARG A 106 -0.49 34.81 9.61
N GLU A 107 -1.80 34.72 9.75
CA GLU A 107 -2.55 35.47 10.75
C GLU A 107 -2.84 34.52 11.90
N MET A 108 -2.36 34.88 13.09
CA MET A 108 -2.67 34.15 14.32
C MET A 108 -4.12 34.43 14.67
N LYS A 109 -4.91 33.37 14.80
CA LYS A 109 -6.28 33.45 15.28
C LYS A 109 -6.31 33.00 16.73
N ASP A 110 -7.12 33.68 17.53
CA ASP A 110 -7.31 33.29 18.91
C ASP A 110 -8.09 31.96 18.97
N ILE A 111 -7.58 31.00 19.74
CA ILE A 111 -8.21 29.72 20.00
C ILE A 111 -7.80 29.24 21.38
N ASN A 112 -8.78 28.74 22.14
CA ASN A 112 -8.54 28.11 23.42
C ASN A 112 -7.79 26.78 23.22
N PRO A 113 -6.57 26.60 23.79
CA PRO A 113 -5.81 25.37 23.64
C PRO A 113 -6.51 24.11 24.19
N ALA A 114 -7.40 24.26 25.17
CA ALA A 114 -8.20 23.15 25.70
C ALA A 114 -9.26 22.68 24.68
N GLU A 115 -9.94 23.61 24.02
CA GLU A 115 -10.90 23.31 22.96
C GLU A 115 -10.22 22.66 21.75
N ALA A 116 -9.02 23.15 21.41
CA ALA A 116 -8.20 22.54 20.38
C ALA A 116 -7.81 21.10 20.72
N ALA A 117 -7.38 20.84 21.97
CA ALA A 117 -7.03 19.49 22.43
C ALA A 117 -8.24 18.53 22.39
N LEU A 118 -9.45 18.99 22.78
CA LEU A 118 -10.68 18.19 22.67
C LEU A 118 -11.03 17.86 21.23
N THR A 119 -10.91 18.83 20.31
CA THR A 119 -11.13 18.58 18.88
C THR A 119 -10.12 17.57 18.31
N ILE A 120 -8.87 17.62 18.76
CA ILE A 120 -7.84 16.63 18.37
C ILE A 120 -8.21 15.25 18.90
N LYS A 121 -8.70 15.14 20.14
CA LYS A 121 -9.22 13.89 20.71
C LYS A 121 -10.36 13.30 19.90
N GLU A 122 -11.36 14.09 19.53
CA GLU A 122 -12.47 13.62 18.70
C GLU A 122 -11.99 13.10 17.34
N LYS A 123 -11.03 13.79 16.72
CA LYS A 123 -10.42 13.35 15.44
C LYS A 123 -9.67 12.03 15.60
N ALA A 124 -8.90 11.86 16.68
CA ALA A 124 -8.20 10.61 16.98
C ALA A 124 -9.17 9.46 17.25
N GLN A 125 -10.23 9.68 18.04
CA GLN A 125 -11.29 8.71 18.30
C GLN A 125 -12.00 8.28 17.01
N LYS A 126 -12.33 9.24 16.14
CA LYS A 126 -12.93 8.97 14.83
C LYS A 126 -12.00 8.16 13.93
N ALA A 127 -10.70 8.45 13.96
CA ALA A 127 -9.69 7.66 13.24
C ALA A 127 -9.48 6.26 13.86
N GLY A 128 -9.92 6.06 15.11
CA GLY A 128 -9.70 4.83 15.86
C GLY A 128 -8.30 4.70 16.40
N LEU A 129 -7.65 5.82 16.73
CA LEU A 129 -6.30 5.86 17.24
C LEU A 129 -6.29 6.34 18.69
N ASP A 130 -5.37 5.79 19.46
CA ASP A 130 -5.00 6.32 20.76
C ASP A 130 -4.37 7.70 20.57
N LEU A 131 -4.54 8.59 21.56
CA LEU A 131 -4.00 9.95 21.55
C LEU A 131 -3.27 10.26 22.85
N TYR A 132 -2.09 10.85 22.68
CA TYR A 132 -1.24 11.34 23.75
C TYR A 132 -0.74 12.75 23.41
N ILE A 133 -0.89 13.68 24.35
CA ILE A 133 -0.44 15.08 24.23
C ILE A 133 0.54 15.36 25.36
N GLY A 134 1.79 15.67 25.01
CA GLY A 134 2.86 15.96 25.96
C GLY A 134 3.41 17.38 25.81
N SER A 135 3.68 18.01 26.94
CA SER A 135 4.27 19.34 27.07
C SER A 135 5.78 19.34 26.76
N LYS A 136 6.31 20.51 26.42
CA LYS A 136 7.76 20.71 26.25
C LYS A 136 8.55 20.28 27.49
N GLU A 137 8.02 20.54 28.68
CA GLU A 137 8.68 20.22 29.96
C GLU A 137 8.84 18.71 30.16
N GLU A 138 7.83 17.91 29.83
CA GLU A 138 7.88 16.44 29.92
C GLU A 138 8.93 15.86 28.98
N PHE A 139 9.02 16.39 27.76
CA PHE A 139 10.06 15.99 26.80
C PHE A 139 11.46 16.41 27.25
N LEU A 140 11.59 17.60 27.83
CA LEU A 140 12.87 18.10 28.32
C LEU A 140 13.41 17.25 29.47
N GLN A 141 12.54 16.74 30.36
CA GLN A 141 12.92 15.80 31.43
C GLN A 141 13.50 14.49 30.89
N LYS A 142 13.15 14.10 29.66
CA LYS A 142 13.68 12.93 28.95
C LYS A 142 14.86 13.28 28.03
N GLY A 143 15.39 14.49 28.12
CA GLY A 143 16.57 14.94 27.37
C GLY A 143 16.27 15.42 25.95
N ILE A 144 15.00 15.68 25.59
CA ILE A 144 14.62 16.22 24.28
C ILE A 144 14.13 17.65 24.43
N ASN A 145 14.83 18.59 23.80
CA ASN A 145 14.32 19.95 23.62
C ASN A 145 13.52 20.04 22.31
N LEU A 146 12.19 20.22 22.40
CA LEU A 146 11.32 20.31 21.23
C LEU A 146 11.70 21.47 20.29
N GLU A 147 12.30 22.54 20.82
CA GLU A 147 12.71 23.71 20.03
C GLU A 147 13.88 23.43 19.08
N ASP A 148 14.67 22.39 19.34
CA ASP A 148 15.75 21.95 18.44
C ASP A 148 15.18 21.43 17.11
N TYR A 149 13.92 20.97 17.11
CA TYR A 149 13.22 20.45 15.95
C TYR A 149 12.32 21.50 15.30
N LEU A 150 11.53 22.21 16.11
CA LEU A 150 10.64 23.26 15.67
C LEU A 150 10.76 24.47 16.60
N PRO A 151 11.33 25.60 16.14
CA PRO A 151 11.43 26.81 16.94
C PRO A 151 10.06 27.25 17.48
N GLY A 152 9.98 27.44 18.80
CA GLY A 152 8.75 27.79 19.51
C GLY A 152 7.79 26.62 19.75
N ALA A 153 8.21 25.37 19.55
CA ALA A 153 7.40 24.21 19.90
C ALA A 153 7.14 24.13 21.41
N SER A 154 5.86 24.03 21.77
CA SER A 154 5.37 23.91 23.15
C SER A 154 4.82 22.53 23.46
N THR A 155 4.43 21.77 22.43
CA THR A 155 3.69 20.51 22.59
C THR A 155 4.06 19.51 21.50
N ALA A 156 4.18 18.24 21.89
CA ALA A 156 4.21 17.09 20.99
C ALA A 156 2.90 16.30 21.10
N VAL A 157 2.36 15.90 19.97
CA VAL A 157 1.16 15.07 19.88
C VAL A 157 1.52 13.77 19.20
N LEU A 158 1.20 12.65 19.84
CA LEU A 158 1.36 11.30 19.32
C LEU A 158 -0.01 10.65 19.20
N PHE A 159 -0.23 9.94 18.11
CA PHE A 159 -1.42 9.13 17.91
C PHE A 159 -1.08 7.86 17.15
N GLY A 160 -1.68 6.74 17.53
CA GLY A 160 -1.32 5.44 17.01
C GLY A 160 -2.21 4.34 17.57
N ALA A 161 -1.90 3.10 17.23
CA ALA A 161 -2.57 1.95 17.81
C ALA A 161 -1.68 0.71 17.72
N SER A 162 -1.96 -0.25 18.60
CA SER A 162 -1.35 -1.58 18.53
C SER A 162 -1.91 -2.38 17.36
N TYR A 163 -1.08 -3.24 16.78
CA TYR A 163 -1.46 -4.10 15.65
C TYR A 163 -0.95 -5.53 15.83
N SER A 164 -1.65 -6.50 15.24
CA SER A 164 -1.30 -7.92 15.34
C SER A 164 -0.35 -8.40 14.24
N ASP A 165 -0.40 -7.79 13.06
CA ASP A 165 0.39 -8.17 11.90
C ASP A 165 0.57 -6.99 10.93
N GLY A 166 1.33 -7.23 9.85
CA GLY A 166 1.56 -6.22 8.80
C GLY A 166 0.28 -5.76 8.08
N PHE A 167 -0.79 -6.57 8.04
CA PHE A 167 -2.05 -6.17 7.42
C PHE A 167 -2.75 -5.07 8.23
N LEU A 168 -2.86 -5.25 9.55
CA LEU A 168 -3.39 -4.20 10.43
C LEU A 168 -2.41 -3.04 10.61
N GLU A 169 -1.10 -3.28 10.54
CA GLU A 169 -0.10 -2.20 10.54
C GLU A 169 -0.35 -1.21 9.40
N MET A 170 -0.69 -1.70 8.20
CA MET A 170 -1.04 -0.86 7.05
C MET A 170 -2.22 0.06 7.36
N ALA A 171 -3.26 -0.46 8.02
CA ALA A 171 -4.43 0.34 8.39
C ALA A 171 -4.07 1.44 9.38
N VAL A 172 -3.32 1.10 10.44
CA VAL A 172 -2.91 2.05 11.48
C VAL A 172 -2.00 3.13 10.89
N LYS A 173 -1.01 2.75 10.06
CA LYS A 173 -0.10 3.69 9.40
C LYS A 173 -0.85 4.65 8.48
N GLU A 174 -1.80 4.17 7.67
CA GLU A 174 -2.56 5.03 6.77
C GLU A 174 -3.46 6.01 7.54
N ARG A 175 -4.15 5.53 8.58
CA ARG A 175 -4.97 6.35 9.47
C ARG A 175 -4.15 7.41 10.19
N ALA A 176 -2.99 7.03 10.73
CA ALA A 176 -2.07 7.96 11.36
C ALA A 176 -1.57 9.00 10.35
N LYS A 177 -1.22 8.60 9.11
CA LYS A 177 -0.82 9.54 8.05
C LYS A 177 -1.92 10.55 7.71
N ASN A 178 -3.15 10.08 7.56
CA ASN A 178 -4.30 10.95 7.25
C ASN A 178 -4.61 11.89 8.41
N LEU A 179 -4.63 11.38 9.65
CA LEU A 179 -4.81 12.19 10.84
C LEU A 179 -3.69 13.22 11.01
N LEU A 180 -2.43 12.84 10.76
CA LEU A 180 -1.28 13.75 10.79
C LEU A 180 -1.47 14.93 9.84
N PHE A 181 -1.94 14.67 8.62
CA PHE A 181 -2.24 15.71 7.65
C PHE A 181 -3.39 16.61 8.11
N ASP A 182 -4.49 16.02 8.58
CA ASP A 182 -5.66 16.74 9.06
C ASP A 182 -5.35 17.63 10.27
N LEU A 183 -4.63 17.11 11.26
CA LEU A 183 -4.24 17.86 12.47
C LEU A 183 -3.28 19.00 12.13
N SER A 184 -2.33 18.76 11.22
CA SER A 184 -1.42 19.78 10.72
C SER A 184 -2.19 20.93 10.05
N HIS A 185 -3.19 20.62 9.21
CA HIS A 185 -4.03 21.65 8.57
C HIS A 185 -4.93 22.38 9.56
N TYR A 186 -5.53 21.64 10.49
CA TYR A 186 -6.37 22.18 11.55
C TYR A 186 -5.62 23.24 12.37
N LEU A 187 -4.46 22.88 12.92
CA LEU A 187 -3.63 23.78 13.72
C LEU A 187 -3.09 24.96 12.91
N GLN A 188 -2.66 24.72 11.66
CA GLN A 188 -2.22 25.79 10.76
C GLN A 188 -3.36 26.75 10.36
N GLY A 189 -4.62 26.31 10.44
CA GLY A 189 -5.81 27.16 10.24
C GLY A 189 -5.92 28.31 11.25
N PHE A 190 -5.26 28.19 12.40
CA PHE A 190 -5.12 29.21 13.45
C PHE A 190 -3.80 30.00 13.39
N GLY A 191 -2.98 29.74 12.36
CA GLY A 191 -1.68 30.38 12.17
C GLY A 191 -0.50 29.67 12.85
N CYS A 192 -0.76 28.65 13.68
CA CYS A 192 0.28 27.93 14.41
C CYS A 192 1.25 27.18 13.49
N TYR A 193 2.52 27.15 13.87
CA TYR A 193 3.49 26.27 13.22
C TYR A 193 3.31 24.83 13.70
N THR A 194 3.47 23.91 12.75
CA THR A 194 3.43 22.47 12.99
C THR A 194 4.58 21.81 12.24
N LEU A 195 5.23 20.84 12.87
CA LEU A 195 6.21 19.96 12.23
C LEU A 195 5.65 18.53 12.27
N PRO A 196 4.95 18.09 11.21
CA PRO A 196 4.52 16.71 11.10
C PRO A 196 5.71 15.79 10.85
N ALA A 197 5.66 14.56 11.37
CA ALA A 197 6.73 13.56 11.24
C ALA A 197 8.11 14.10 11.67
N SER A 198 8.16 14.67 12.87
CA SER A 198 9.31 15.41 13.42
C SER A 198 10.60 14.59 13.61
N ARG A 199 10.57 13.29 13.29
CA ARG A 199 11.68 12.33 13.44
C ARG A 199 12.19 12.21 14.88
N LEU A 200 11.36 12.57 15.86
CA LEU A 200 11.62 12.18 17.25
C LEU A 200 11.79 10.66 17.35
N ASP A 201 12.72 10.24 18.20
CA ASP A 201 13.01 8.83 18.42
C ASP A 201 11.80 8.11 19.02
N GLU A 202 11.44 6.97 18.44
CA GLU A 202 10.29 6.18 18.87
C GLU A 202 10.39 5.72 20.32
N ASN A 203 11.57 5.28 20.77
CA ASN A 203 11.72 4.76 22.13
C ASN A 203 11.52 5.88 23.15
N ILE A 204 11.99 7.09 22.84
CA ILE A 204 11.82 8.23 23.73
C ILE A 204 10.34 8.66 23.77
N MET A 205 9.67 8.69 22.62
CA MET A 205 8.22 8.97 22.57
C MET A 205 7.42 7.97 23.41
N ARG A 206 7.74 6.67 23.29
CA ARG A 206 7.12 5.61 24.10
C ARG A 206 7.42 5.78 25.59
N ASP A 207 8.64 6.17 25.95
CA ASP A 207 9.04 6.41 27.35
C ASP A 207 8.36 7.64 27.98
N VAL A 208 8.09 8.69 27.19
CA VAL A 208 7.35 9.88 27.64
C VAL A 208 5.89 9.50 27.93
N PHE A 209 5.26 8.75 27.02
CA PHE A 209 3.84 8.41 27.10
C PHE A 209 3.53 7.06 27.76
N ALA A 210 4.54 6.42 28.37
CA ALA A 210 4.42 5.10 29.02
C ALA A 210 3.84 3.99 28.11
N ILE A 211 4.15 4.02 26.81
CA ILE A 211 3.74 2.98 25.85
C ILE A 211 4.71 1.79 25.95
N PRO A 212 4.24 0.55 26.13
CA PRO A 212 5.12 -0.62 26.24
C PRO A 212 6.05 -0.80 25.02
N LYS A 213 7.34 -1.06 25.25
CA LYS A 213 8.33 -1.25 24.16
C LYS A 213 8.24 -2.60 23.46
N ASN A 214 7.66 -3.60 24.11
CA ASN A 214 7.48 -4.95 23.58
C ASN A 214 6.23 -5.10 22.71
N GLU A 215 5.44 -4.04 22.56
CA GLU A 215 4.20 -4.07 21.79
C GLU A 215 4.38 -3.49 20.39
N SER A 216 3.92 -4.24 19.39
CA SER A 216 3.79 -3.77 18.01
C SER A 216 2.80 -2.61 17.96
N PHE A 217 3.31 -1.40 17.77
CA PHE A 217 2.54 -0.16 17.81
C PHE A 217 3.03 0.78 16.72
N ALA A 218 2.11 1.17 15.83
CA ALA A 218 2.40 2.10 14.74
C ALA A 218 1.80 3.46 15.10
N PHE A 219 2.55 4.54 14.83
CA PHE A 219 2.14 5.89 15.23
C PHE A 219 2.52 6.95 14.22
N GLY A 220 1.83 8.08 14.31
CA GLY A 220 2.22 9.36 13.75
C GLY A 220 2.41 10.37 14.87
N HIS A 221 3.22 11.39 14.60
CA HIS A 221 3.50 12.45 15.55
C HIS A 221 3.68 13.80 14.89
N LEU A 222 3.30 14.85 15.61
CA LEU A 222 3.49 16.24 15.21
C LEU A 222 3.97 17.07 16.38
N LEU A 223 4.82 18.06 16.09
CA LEU A 223 5.14 19.15 17.02
C LEU A 223 4.33 20.38 16.67
N THR A 224 3.94 21.16 17.66
CA THR A 224 3.28 22.44 17.45
C THR A 224 3.71 23.49 18.46
N ALA A 225 3.65 24.75 18.04
CA ALA A 225 3.82 25.92 18.91
C ALA A 225 2.55 26.26 19.72
N MET A 226 1.44 25.53 19.50
CA MET A 226 0.24 25.69 20.30
C MET A 226 0.38 24.94 21.63
N PRO A 227 0.22 25.59 22.80
CA PRO A 227 0.36 24.94 24.11
C PRO A 227 -0.89 24.14 24.45
N LEU A 228 -1.10 23.04 23.71
CA LEU A 228 -2.25 22.15 23.87
C LEU A 228 -2.29 21.59 25.28
N GLN A 229 -3.48 21.54 25.86
CA GLN A 229 -3.66 20.92 27.17
C GLN A 229 -3.51 19.40 27.07
N PRO A 230 -2.88 18.74 28.07
CA PRO A 230 -2.79 17.30 28.11
C PRO A 230 -4.19 16.67 28.10
N VAL A 231 -4.40 15.76 27.15
CA VAL A 231 -5.61 14.96 27.05
C VAL A 231 -5.19 13.57 26.60
N GLU A 232 -5.64 12.56 27.34
CA GLU A 232 -5.46 11.17 26.96
C GLU A 232 -6.75 10.60 26.34
N ASN A 233 -6.56 9.76 25.34
CA ASN A 233 -7.60 8.91 24.79
C ASN A 233 -6.98 7.56 24.43
N VAL A 234 -6.99 6.64 25.38
CA VAL A 234 -6.64 5.24 25.13
C VAL A 234 -7.95 4.49 24.92
N ILE A 235 -8.11 3.87 23.75
CA ILE A 235 -9.32 3.14 23.40
C ILE A 235 -9.36 1.86 24.23
N THR A 236 -10.41 1.71 25.05
CA THR A 236 -10.67 0.51 25.83
C THR A 236 -11.76 -0.33 25.17
N TYR A 237 -11.73 -1.63 25.45
CA TYR A 237 -12.68 -2.59 24.88
C TYR A 237 -13.50 -3.26 25.97
N SER A 238 -14.70 -3.71 25.61
CA SER A 238 -15.61 -4.38 26.52
C SER A 238 -15.22 -5.85 26.66
N GLU A 239 -15.34 -6.42 27.85
CA GLU A 239 -15.34 -7.88 28.06
C GLU A 239 -16.77 -8.46 28.00
N GLU A 240 -17.79 -7.60 28.13
CA GLU A 240 -19.19 -8.00 28.07
C GLU A 240 -19.58 -8.31 26.62
N LYS A 241 -19.99 -9.56 26.38
CA LYS A 241 -20.47 -10.05 25.08
C LYS A 241 -21.89 -9.57 24.81
N LYS A 242 -22.04 -8.80 23.74
CA LYS A 242 -23.35 -8.33 23.26
C LYS A 242 -23.85 -9.21 22.12
N ASN A 243 -25.16 -9.40 22.02
CA ASN A 243 -25.74 -10.15 20.91
C ASN A 243 -25.41 -9.48 19.57
N LEU A 244 -25.06 -10.30 18.58
CA LEU A 244 -24.69 -9.90 17.23
C LEU A 244 -25.47 -10.72 16.21
N SER A 245 -25.90 -10.08 15.13
CA SER A 245 -26.48 -10.78 13.98
C SER A 245 -25.54 -10.74 12.78
N SER A 246 -25.56 -11.79 11.96
CA SER A 246 -24.81 -11.84 10.70
C SER A 246 -25.19 -10.70 9.74
N ALA A 247 -26.45 -10.24 9.79
CA ALA A 247 -26.92 -9.10 8.99
C ALA A 247 -26.30 -7.76 9.42
N GLU A 248 -26.16 -7.53 10.74
CA GLU A 248 -25.49 -6.34 11.29
C GLU A 248 -24.03 -6.31 10.87
N ILE A 249 -23.33 -7.44 10.96
CA ILE A 249 -21.92 -7.57 10.56
C ILE A 249 -21.72 -7.26 9.08
N LYS A 250 -22.54 -7.86 8.19
CA LYS A 250 -22.46 -7.59 6.76
C LYS A 250 -22.80 -6.14 6.42
N SER A 251 -23.83 -5.58 7.05
CA SER A 251 -24.22 -4.18 6.83
C SER A 251 -23.12 -3.21 7.27
N PHE A 252 -22.47 -3.48 8.41
CA PHE A 252 -21.39 -2.65 8.91
C PHE A 252 -20.19 -2.66 7.97
N ILE A 253 -19.73 -3.83 7.51
CA ILE A 253 -18.52 -3.91 6.68
C ILE A 253 -18.72 -3.29 5.30
N LEU A 254 -19.91 -3.42 4.72
CA LEU A 254 -20.28 -2.76 3.47
C LEU A 254 -20.28 -1.22 3.65
N ALA A 255 -20.78 -0.73 4.79
CA ALA A 255 -20.75 0.70 5.12
C ALA A 255 -19.32 1.25 5.32
N GLN A 256 -18.34 0.39 5.66
CA GLN A 256 -16.92 0.76 5.75
C GLN A 256 -16.17 0.72 4.40
N GLY A 257 -16.86 0.45 3.29
CA GLY A 257 -16.28 0.50 1.94
C GLY A 257 -15.89 -0.84 1.32
N ALA A 258 -16.27 -1.96 1.94
CA ALA A 258 -16.23 -3.25 1.25
C ALA A 258 -17.36 -3.33 0.21
N ASP A 259 -17.10 -3.99 -0.92
CA ASP A 259 -18.10 -4.25 -1.97
C ASP A 259 -18.77 -5.62 -1.80
N LEU A 260 -18.11 -6.53 -1.09
CA LEU A 260 -18.55 -7.89 -0.84
C LEU A 260 -18.38 -8.22 0.64
N ALA A 261 -19.34 -8.96 1.20
CA ALA A 261 -19.32 -9.42 2.59
C ALA A 261 -19.96 -10.80 2.69
N GLY A 262 -19.23 -11.77 3.27
CA GLY A 262 -19.72 -13.12 3.50
C GLY A 262 -19.22 -13.68 4.82
N ILE A 263 -19.90 -14.69 5.35
CA ILE A 263 -19.57 -15.31 6.65
C ILE A 263 -19.51 -16.82 6.49
N THR A 264 -18.49 -17.45 7.06
CA THR A 264 -18.40 -18.92 7.20
C THR A 264 -18.15 -19.30 8.64
N SER A 265 -18.64 -20.47 9.07
CA SER A 265 -18.28 -21.02 10.38
C SER A 265 -16.81 -21.48 10.39
N ALA A 266 -16.21 -21.51 11.57
CA ALA A 266 -14.88 -22.09 11.77
C ALA A 266 -14.87 -23.58 11.38
N GLU A 267 -15.93 -24.33 11.74
CA GLU A 267 -16.04 -25.76 11.44
C GLU A 267 -16.01 -26.05 9.92
N ARG A 268 -16.81 -25.31 9.13
CA ARG A 268 -16.83 -25.48 7.67
C ARG A 268 -15.46 -25.19 7.08
N LEU A 269 -14.82 -24.10 7.51
CA LEU A 269 -13.55 -23.67 6.96
C LEU A 269 -12.39 -24.57 7.37
N ASP A 270 -12.33 -25.04 8.62
CA ASP A 270 -11.27 -25.95 9.07
C ASP A 270 -11.29 -27.27 8.28
N LYS A 271 -12.47 -27.83 7.98
CA LYS A 271 -12.61 -29.01 7.11
C LYS A 271 -12.05 -28.75 5.71
N LEU A 272 -12.38 -27.59 5.14
CA LEU A 272 -11.86 -27.18 3.82
C LEU A 272 -10.34 -27.03 3.84
N LEU A 273 -9.79 -26.26 4.80
CA LEU A 273 -8.34 -26.01 4.90
C LEU A 273 -7.56 -27.31 5.11
N ALA A 274 -8.06 -28.24 5.94
CA ALA A 274 -7.44 -29.54 6.11
C ALA A 274 -7.37 -30.34 4.80
N SER A 275 -8.45 -30.35 4.01
CA SER A 275 -8.46 -31.02 2.71
C SER A 275 -7.52 -30.34 1.69
N ALA A 276 -7.53 -29.01 1.65
CA ALA A 276 -6.71 -28.22 0.74
C ALA A 276 -5.22 -28.35 1.08
N ALA A 277 -4.86 -28.39 2.36
CA ALA A 277 -3.48 -28.56 2.82
C ALA A 277 -2.87 -29.88 2.33
N LEU A 278 -3.63 -30.98 2.32
CA LEU A 278 -3.17 -32.26 1.79
C LEU A 278 -2.91 -32.20 0.28
N LEU A 279 -3.80 -31.56 -0.47
CA LEU A 279 -3.72 -31.46 -1.92
C LEU A 279 -2.60 -30.50 -2.38
N LEU A 280 -2.29 -29.50 -1.56
CA LEU A 280 -1.28 -28.47 -1.85
C LEU A 280 0.05 -28.71 -1.12
N ALA A 281 0.21 -29.83 -0.41
CA ALA A 281 1.42 -30.15 0.37
C ALA A 281 2.73 -30.19 -0.45
N GLY A 282 2.61 -30.34 -1.78
CA GLY A 282 3.75 -30.33 -2.70
C GLY A 282 4.12 -28.94 -3.24
N GLU A 283 3.32 -27.90 -2.98
CA GLU A 283 3.63 -26.55 -3.45
C GLU A 283 4.88 -26.01 -2.77
N GLN A 284 5.69 -25.30 -3.55
CA GLN A 284 6.98 -24.77 -3.13
C GLN A 284 7.02 -23.26 -3.22
N THR A 285 7.90 -22.65 -2.43
CA THR A 285 8.13 -21.21 -2.40
C THR A 285 9.61 -20.91 -2.23
N ILE A 286 10.05 -19.75 -2.71
CA ILE A 286 11.47 -19.34 -2.66
C ILE A 286 11.75 -18.59 -1.35
N ILE A 287 12.80 -18.99 -0.64
CA ILE A 287 13.28 -18.30 0.56
C ILE A 287 14.32 -17.25 0.14
N MET A 288 14.18 -16.02 0.63
CA MET A 288 15.15 -14.94 0.44
C MET A 288 15.87 -14.65 1.77
N ASP A 289 17.13 -14.22 1.74
CA ASP A 289 17.79 -13.64 2.91
C ASP A 289 17.17 -12.27 3.26
N ASP A 290 17.11 -11.98 4.56
CA ASP A 290 16.77 -10.67 5.13
C ASP A 290 15.56 -9.94 4.50
N MET A 291 14.51 -10.68 4.17
CA MET A 291 13.15 -10.14 4.05
C MET A 291 12.33 -10.65 5.22
N PRO A 292 11.99 -9.78 6.20
CA PRO A 292 10.90 -10.09 7.11
C PRO A 292 9.67 -10.47 6.28
N ALA A 293 8.97 -11.56 6.64
CA ALA A 293 7.83 -12.08 5.90
C ALA A 293 6.68 -11.05 5.75
N ASP A 294 6.71 -10.01 6.59
CA ASP A 294 5.82 -8.85 6.66
C ASP A 294 6.39 -7.56 6.01
N MET A 295 7.70 -7.44 5.81
CA MET A 295 8.36 -6.26 5.24
C MET A 295 8.79 -6.41 3.77
N ALA A 296 7.94 -7.00 2.94
CA ALA A 296 7.92 -6.69 1.51
C ALA A 296 7.30 -5.29 1.28
N ASP A 297 7.75 -4.30 2.05
CA ASP A 297 7.24 -2.94 1.99
C ASP A 297 7.57 -2.31 0.65
N TRP A 298 6.59 -1.60 0.15
CA TRP A 298 6.36 -1.09 -1.19
C TRP A 298 7.31 0.03 -1.64
N GLY A 299 8.49 0.08 -1.02
CA GLY A 299 9.54 1.09 -1.21
C GLY A 299 10.91 0.63 -0.72
N THR A 300 11.02 -0.34 0.20
CA THR A 300 12.31 -0.86 0.65
C THR A 300 13.01 -1.71 -0.40
N GLN A 301 12.34 -2.14 -1.47
CA GLN A 301 13.06 -2.68 -2.63
C GLN A 301 13.95 -1.63 -3.32
N LYS A 302 13.63 -0.32 -3.21
CA LYS A 302 14.49 0.74 -3.76
C LYS A 302 15.78 0.94 -2.97
N ASP A 303 15.79 0.68 -1.67
CA ASP A 303 16.95 0.94 -0.79
C ASP A 303 17.63 -0.34 -0.23
N LYS A 304 16.91 -1.46 -0.07
CA LYS A 304 17.42 -2.78 0.37
C LYS A 304 17.35 -3.87 -0.71
N GLY A 305 16.53 -3.70 -1.75
CA GLY A 305 16.14 -4.77 -2.71
C GLY A 305 17.20 -5.24 -3.70
N PHE A 306 18.42 -4.70 -3.70
CA PHE A 306 19.51 -5.22 -4.52
C PHE A 306 20.47 -6.14 -3.78
N ASN A 307 20.42 -6.20 -2.45
CA ASN A 307 21.35 -7.03 -1.67
C ASN A 307 20.74 -8.34 -1.19
N VAL A 308 19.45 -8.56 -1.42
CA VAL A 308 18.78 -9.82 -1.12
C VAL A 308 19.14 -10.91 -2.12
N LYS A 309 19.24 -12.16 -1.66
CA LYS A 309 19.59 -13.37 -2.38
C LYS A 309 18.60 -14.46 -2.02
N ALA A 310 18.24 -15.27 -3.00
CA ALA A 310 17.55 -16.51 -2.73
C ALA A 310 18.50 -17.44 -1.96
N VAL A 311 18.06 -17.99 -0.84
CA VAL A 311 18.83 -18.90 0.02
C VAL A 311 18.35 -20.34 -0.05
N GLY A 312 17.12 -20.57 -0.54
CA GLY A 312 16.58 -21.91 -0.64
C GLY A 312 15.19 -21.96 -1.26
N ILE A 313 14.65 -23.17 -1.31
CA ILE A 313 13.26 -23.47 -1.67
C ILE A 313 12.70 -24.32 -0.55
N GLU A 314 11.51 -23.98 -0.08
CA GLU A 314 10.77 -24.76 0.92
C GLU A 314 9.38 -25.10 0.42
N LYS A 315 8.72 -26.02 1.14
CA LYS A 315 7.32 -26.34 0.91
C LYS A 315 6.45 -25.31 1.59
N LYS A 316 5.41 -24.84 0.90
CA LYS A 316 4.40 -23.97 1.50
C LYS A 316 3.67 -24.72 2.60
N LYS A 317 3.46 -24.06 3.73
CA LYS A 317 2.68 -24.60 4.85
C LYS A 317 1.41 -23.77 5.00
N MET A 318 0.27 -24.41 4.77
CA MET A 318 -1.03 -23.79 5.00
C MET A 318 -1.27 -23.59 6.50
N LYS A 319 -1.81 -22.43 6.87
CA LYS A 319 -2.21 -22.11 8.24
C LYS A 319 -3.67 -22.49 8.50
N SER A 320 -3.95 -22.72 9.77
CA SER A 320 -5.26 -23.00 10.35
C SER A 320 -5.80 -21.77 11.09
N LEU A 321 -7.08 -21.79 11.46
CA LEU A 321 -7.67 -20.70 12.25
C LEU A 321 -7.01 -20.55 13.63
N ASN A 322 -6.59 -21.66 14.24
CA ASN A 322 -5.92 -21.66 15.54
C ASN A 322 -4.53 -21.02 15.51
N ASP A 323 -3.88 -20.94 14.34
CA ASP A 323 -2.61 -20.21 14.19
C ASP A 323 -2.79 -18.69 14.35
N TYR A 324 -4.02 -18.17 14.21
CA TYR A 324 -4.35 -16.74 14.34
C TYR A 324 -5.17 -16.42 15.59
N LEU A 325 -6.22 -17.19 15.87
CA LEU A 325 -7.12 -16.97 16.99
C LEU A 325 -7.61 -18.31 17.55
N PRO A 326 -7.00 -18.81 18.63
CA PRO A 326 -7.51 -19.99 19.34
C PRO A 326 -8.95 -19.77 19.80
N GLY A 327 -9.83 -20.73 19.52
CA GLY A 327 -11.26 -20.63 19.84
C GLY A 327 -12.05 -19.73 18.89
N ALA A 328 -11.57 -19.56 17.65
CA ALA A 328 -12.36 -18.98 16.57
C ALA A 328 -13.68 -19.75 16.37
N ALA A 329 -14.77 -19.01 16.16
CA ALA A 329 -16.11 -19.56 15.94
C ALA A 329 -16.60 -19.28 14.52
N SER A 330 -16.20 -18.15 13.93
CA SER A 330 -16.56 -17.79 12.56
C SER A 330 -15.46 -16.94 11.89
N VAL A 331 -15.57 -16.85 10.57
CA VAL A 331 -14.73 -15.98 9.73
C VAL A 331 -15.63 -15.10 8.87
N ILE A 332 -15.39 -13.79 8.95
CA ILE A 332 -16.01 -12.78 8.10
C ILE A 332 -15.05 -12.52 6.93
N VAL A 333 -15.56 -12.57 5.71
CA VAL A 333 -14.81 -12.30 4.49
C VAL A 333 -15.32 -11.01 3.89
N LEU A 334 -14.40 -10.09 3.61
CA LEU A 334 -14.68 -8.85 2.92
C LEU A 334 -13.92 -8.80 1.60
N GLY A 335 -14.54 -8.21 0.59
CA GLY A 335 -13.93 -8.02 -0.72
C GLY A 335 -14.08 -6.60 -1.24
N ILE A 336 -13.10 -6.16 -2.02
CA ILE A 336 -13.13 -4.88 -2.75
C ILE A 336 -12.78 -5.13 -4.21
N HIS A 337 -13.53 -4.50 -5.12
CA HIS A 337 -13.38 -4.67 -6.55
C HIS A 337 -12.37 -3.68 -7.16
N TYR A 338 -11.74 -4.08 -8.25
CA TYR A 338 -10.88 -3.20 -9.06
C TYR A 338 -11.77 -2.30 -9.93
N PRO A 339 -11.44 -1.01 -10.07
CA PRO A 339 -12.00 -0.16 -11.11
C PRO A 339 -11.78 -0.78 -12.50
N TYR A 340 -12.88 -1.14 -13.18
CA TYR A 340 -12.84 -1.89 -14.44
C TYR A 340 -12.01 -1.22 -15.53
N ALA A 341 -12.18 0.10 -15.71
CA ALA A 341 -11.45 0.87 -16.72
C ALA A 341 -9.94 0.74 -16.55
N LEU A 342 -9.45 0.58 -15.33
CA LEU A 342 -8.03 0.41 -15.10
C LEU A 342 -7.56 -0.99 -15.53
N MET A 343 -8.32 -2.02 -15.18
CA MET A 343 -8.04 -3.41 -15.54
C MET A 343 -8.09 -3.64 -17.06
N GLU A 344 -9.07 -3.04 -17.73
CA GLU A 344 -9.25 -3.12 -19.18
C GLU A 344 -8.11 -2.46 -19.96
N ARG A 345 -7.51 -1.42 -19.37
CA ARG A 345 -6.51 -0.56 -19.99
C ARG A 345 -5.08 -0.95 -19.64
N ALA A 346 -4.89 -1.76 -18.60
CA ALA A 346 -3.58 -2.23 -18.18
C ALA A 346 -2.86 -2.95 -19.34
N GLY A 347 -1.70 -2.42 -19.74
CA GLY A 347 -0.91 -2.94 -20.86
C GLY A 347 -1.45 -2.59 -22.25
N LYS A 348 -2.34 -1.58 -22.39
CA LYS A 348 -2.87 -1.11 -23.68
C LYS A 348 -2.52 0.38 -23.97
N PRO A 349 -2.32 0.80 -25.23
CA PRO A 349 -2.07 2.21 -25.62
C PRO A 349 -3.21 3.17 -25.27
N PRO A 350 -3.02 4.50 -25.06
CA PRO A 350 -1.83 5.30 -25.39
C PRO A 350 -0.85 5.49 -24.23
N ALA A 351 -1.19 5.01 -23.03
CA ALA A 351 -0.26 4.90 -21.93
C ALA A 351 -0.14 3.41 -21.63
N GLU A 352 0.83 2.74 -22.27
CA GLU A 352 1.23 1.36 -21.95
C GLU A 352 1.60 1.19 -20.46
N ASN A 353 1.70 2.29 -19.72
CA ASN A 353 2.00 2.33 -18.30
C ASN A 353 0.99 1.53 -17.45
N ILE A 354 1.44 0.38 -16.97
CA ILE A 354 0.78 -0.48 -15.97
C ILE A 354 0.90 0.04 -14.53
N GLY A 355 1.58 1.17 -14.34
CA GLY A 355 1.78 1.81 -13.05
C GLY A 355 0.47 2.04 -12.27
N PRO A 356 -0.63 2.53 -12.87
CA PRO A 356 -1.91 2.63 -12.16
C PRO A 356 -2.41 1.28 -11.64
N PHE A 357 -2.32 0.20 -12.44
CA PHE A 357 -2.68 -1.17 -12.02
C PHE A 357 -1.84 -1.63 -10.84
N TYR A 358 -0.53 -1.44 -10.96
CA TYR A 358 0.40 -1.78 -9.90
C TYR A 358 0.13 -0.97 -8.62
N ASN A 359 -0.22 0.31 -8.75
CA ASN A 359 -0.56 1.15 -7.60
C ASN A 359 -1.86 0.70 -6.94
N LEU A 360 -2.87 0.25 -7.68
CA LEU A 360 -4.08 -0.30 -7.07
C LEU A 360 -3.82 -1.56 -6.26
N ASN A 361 -2.88 -2.40 -6.69
CA ASN A 361 -2.46 -3.54 -5.88
C ASN A 361 -1.90 -3.12 -4.52
N ARG A 362 -1.40 -1.88 -4.35
CA ARG A 362 -1.02 -1.33 -3.02
C ARG A 362 -2.16 -0.69 -2.28
N VAL A 363 -3.03 0.03 -2.97
CA VAL A 363 -4.11 0.77 -2.34
C VAL A 363 -5.19 -0.18 -1.83
N MET A 364 -5.60 -1.18 -2.61
CA MET A 364 -6.73 -2.04 -2.25
C MET A 364 -6.51 -2.85 -0.95
N PRO A 365 -5.32 -3.42 -0.65
CA PRO A 365 -5.06 -4.00 0.66
C PRO A 365 -5.12 -3.00 1.82
N VAL A 366 -4.76 -1.73 1.59
CA VAL A 366 -4.91 -0.65 2.60
C VAL A 366 -6.38 -0.35 2.84
N GLU A 367 -7.20 -0.29 1.79
CA GLU A 367 -8.65 -0.09 1.95
C GLU A 367 -9.31 -1.27 2.69
N LEU A 368 -8.96 -2.52 2.31
CA LEU A 368 -9.43 -3.72 3.01
C LEU A 368 -8.96 -3.74 4.46
N SER A 369 -7.71 -3.39 4.75
CA SER A 369 -7.21 -3.38 6.12
C SER A 369 -7.87 -2.30 6.95
N SER A 370 -8.18 -1.15 6.35
CA SER A 370 -8.92 -0.07 6.99
C SER A 370 -10.33 -0.51 7.38
N ALA A 371 -11.08 -1.13 6.46
CA ALA A 371 -12.42 -1.67 6.76
C ALA A 371 -12.37 -2.81 7.79
N ALA A 372 -11.36 -3.69 7.70
CA ALA A 372 -11.15 -4.76 8.67
C ALA A 372 -10.80 -4.23 10.07
N TYR A 373 -10.02 -3.16 10.16
CA TYR A 373 -9.67 -2.51 11.41
C TYR A 373 -10.92 -1.96 12.12
N ASP A 374 -11.80 -1.28 11.39
CA ASP A 374 -13.08 -0.80 11.95
C ASP A 374 -13.98 -1.96 12.39
N MET A 375 -14.02 -3.06 11.64
CA MET A 375 -14.77 -4.25 12.03
C MET A 375 -14.20 -4.91 13.29
N ILE A 376 -12.87 -4.99 13.44
CA ILE A 376 -12.24 -5.49 14.66
C ILE A 376 -12.65 -4.63 15.86
N ARG A 377 -12.60 -3.30 15.72
CA ARG A 377 -13.03 -2.38 16.79
C ARG A 377 -14.49 -2.59 17.14
N PHE A 378 -15.36 -2.67 16.14
CA PHE A 378 -16.79 -2.92 16.31
C PHE A 378 -17.08 -4.21 17.08
N LEU A 379 -16.35 -5.29 16.77
CA LEU A 379 -16.44 -6.58 17.47
C LEU A 379 -15.92 -6.50 18.91
N ARG A 380 -14.78 -5.82 19.13
CA ARG A 380 -14.17 -5.65 20.46
C ARG A 380 -15.02 -4.79 21.39
N GLU A 381 -15.67 -3.75 20.88
CA GLU A 381 -16.66 -2.94 21.62
C GLU A 381 -17.87 -3.76 22.10
N ARG A 382 -18.06 -4.95 21.52
CA ARG A 382 -19.13 -5.90 21.84
C ARG A 382 -18.64 -7.16 22.53
N GLY A 383 -17.40 -7.20 23.04
CA GLY A 383 -16.89 -8.32 23.83
C GLY A 383 -16.27 -9.47 23.03
N TYR A 384 -16.01 -9.28 21.73
CA TYR A 384 -15.44 -10.32 20.88
C TYR A 384 -13.99 -10.06 20.50
N LYS A 385 -13.21 -11.14 20.44
CA LYS A 385 -11.85 -11.13 19.93
C LYS A 385 -11.89 -11.30 18.42
N ALA A 386 -11.05 -10.56 17.73
CA ALA A 386 -10.93 -10.63 16.29
C ALA A 386 -9.49 -10.33 15.84
N VAL A 387 -9.08 -11.02 14.78
CA VAL A 387 -7.82 -10.83 14.05
C VAL A 387 -8.15 -10.78 12.58
N ALA A 388 -7.56 -9.86 11.83
CA ALA A 388 -7.74 -9.78 10.39
C ALA A 388 -6.44 -10.07 9.68
N VAL A 389 -6.54 -10.75 8.54
CA VAL A 389 -5.42 -11.16 7.70
C VAL A 389 -5.80 -10.99 6.24
N LEU A 390 -4.83 -10.59 5.42
CA LEU A 390 -5.05 -10.53 3.97
C LEU A 390 -5.09 -11.93 3.36
N ASP A 391 -4.19 -12.81 3.80
CA ASP A 391 -4.08 -14.20 3.35
C ASP A 391 -4.22 -15.13 4.53
N LEU A 392 -5.41 -15.71 4.70
CA LEU A 392 -5.69 -16.62 5.80
C LEU A 392 -4.89 -17.92 5.66
N GLU A 393 -4.79 -18.42 4.43
CA GLU A 393 -4.13 -19.67 4.12
C GLU A 393 -2.61 -19.63 4.38
N GLY A 394 -1.99 -18.45 4.29
CA GLY A 394 -0.54 -18.28 4.45
C GLY A 394 0.29 -18.90 3.32
N ILE A 395 -0.30 -19.10 2.14
CA ILE A 395 0.34 -19.73 0.97
C ILE A 395 0.50 -18.75 -0.21
N ALA A 396 -0.13 -17.59 -0.13
CA ALA A 396 0.00 -16.53 -1.11
C ALA A 396 1.25 -15.70 -0.80
N TRP A 397 1.98 -15.30 -1.84
CA TRP A 397 2.88 -14.17 -1.65
C TRP A 397 2.06 -12.93 -1.36
N GLN A 398 2.50 -12.10 -0.39
CA GLN A 398 1.83 -10.83 -0.11
C GLN A 398 1.63 -10.08 -1.44
N ARG A 399 0.37 -9.87 -1.83
CA ARG A 399 -0.16 -9.27 -3.08
C ARG A 399 -0.74 -10.22 -4.13
N GLU A 400 -0.59 -11.54 -4.05
CA GLU A 400 -1.24 -12.43 -5.01
C GLU A 400 -2.77 -12.41 -4.85
N HIS A 401 -3.51 -12.49 -5.95
CA HIS A 401 -4.98 -12.51 -5.92
C HIS A 401 -5.57 -13.88 -5.52
N ILE A 402 -4.76 -14.76 -4.96
CA ILE A 402 -5.21 -16.03 -4.37
C ILE A 402 -5.41 -15.93 -2.85
N SER A 403 -5.04 -14.80 -2.24
CA SER A 403 -5.20 -14.57 -0.80
C SER A 403 -6.66 -14.69 -0.38
N SER A 404 -6.93 -15.46 0.68
CA SER A 404 -8.28 -15.66 1.22
C SER A 404 -9.30 -16.21 0.21
N ARG A 405 -8.86 -17.03 -0.76
CA ARG A 405 -9.75 -17.66 -1.74
C ARG A 405 -10.65 -18.75 -1.13
N PHE A 406 -10.13 -19.56 -0.21
CA PHE A 406 -10.88 -20.62 0.45
C PHE A 406 -11.93 -20.08 1.42
N PRO A 407 -11.63 -19.11 2.30
CA PRO A 407 -12.68 -18.50 3.10
C PRO A 407 -13.72 -17.80 2.22
N ALA A 408 -13.35 -17.16 1.10
CA ALA A 408 -14.31 -16.51 0.20
C ALA A 408 -15.34 -17.49 -0.43
N ILE A 409 -14.90 -18.64 -0.94
CA ILE A 409 -15.85 -19.65 -1.46
C ILE A 409 -16.64 -20.33 -0.34
N ALA A 410 -16.04 -20.53 0.84
CA ALA A 410 -16.73 -21.09 2.02
C ALA A 410 -17.80 -20.14 2.59
N ALA A 411 -17.61 -18.84 2.38
CA ALA A 411 -18.56 -17.77 2.70
C ALA A 411 -19.58 -17.51 1.58
N GLY A 412 -19.59 -18.32 0.51
CA GLY A 412 -20.60 -18.24 -0.55
C GLY A 412 -20.44 -17.06 -1.52
N LEU A 413 -19.28 -16.38 -1.53
CA LEU A 413 -19.06 -15.20 -2.37
C LEU A 413 -18.84 -15.53 -3.85
N GLY A 414 -18.61 -16.80 -4.20
CA GLY A 414 -18.36 -17.19 -5.58
C GLY A 414 -17.78 -18.59 -5.75
N GLU A 415 -17.13 -18.82 -6.90
CA GLU A 415 -16.53 -20.11 -7.28
C GLU A 415 -15.05 -19.97 -7.61
N LEU A 416 -14.29 -21.06 -7.56
CA LEU A 416 -12.92 -21.06 -8.08
C LEU A 416 -12.93 -21.12 -9.61
N GLY A 417 -12.14 -20.23 -10.20
CA GLY A 417 -11.78 -20.29 -11.61
C GLY A 417 -10.67 -21.30 -11.85
N TRP A 418 -10.45 -21.65 -13.11
CA TRP A 418 -9.40 -22.59 -13.47
C TRP A 418 -7.99 -22.15 -13.03
N CYS A 419 -7.72 -20.85 -12.93
CA CYS A 419 -6.46 -20.32 -12.39
C CYS A 419 -6.37 -20.35 -10.84
N GLY A 420 -7.36 -20.92 -10.15
CA GLY A 420 -7.40 -21.02 -8.70
C GLY A 420 -7.72 -19.71 -7.97
N LYS A 421 -8.19 -18.68 -8.67
CA LYS A 421 -8.71 -17.44 -8.08
C LYS A 421 -10.23 -17.50 -7.98
N VAL A 422 -10.83 -16.72 -7.10
CA VAL A 422 -12.30 -16.68 -6.96
C VAL A 422 -12.91 -15.82 -8.06
N LEU A 423 -13.95 -16.32 -8.72
CA LEU A 423 -14.89 -15.53 -9.49
C LEU A 423 -16.10 -15.19 -8.62
N THR A 424 -16.51 -13.92 -8.60
CA THR A 424 -17.83 -13.55 -8.06
C THR A 424 -18.80 -13.25 -9.20
N PRO A 425 -20.12 -13.41 -8.98
CA PRO A 425 -21.11 -13.08 -10.00
C PRO A 425 -21.09 -11.59 -10.41
N GLU A 426 -20.73 -10.68 -9.50
CA GLU A 426 -20.72 -9.24 -9.75
C GLU A 426 -19.45 -8.75 -10.46
N TYR A 427 -18.28 -9.28 -10.08
CA TYR A 427 -16.98 -8.69 -10.45
C TYR A 427 -16.09 -9.65 -11.26
N GLY A 428 -16.49 -10.90 -11.47
CA GLY A 428 -15.63 -11.88 -12.12
C GLY A 428 -14.38 -12.09 -11.28
N PHE A 429 -13.17 -11.85 -11.82
CA PHE A 429 -11.93 -11.86 -11.02
C PHE A 429 -11.47 -10.48 -10.56
N ALA A 430 -12.19 -9.42 -10.91
CA ALA A 430 -11.80 -8.04 -10.63
C ALA A 430 -12.00 -7.65 -9.16
N GLN A 431 -11.51 -8.46 -8.22
CA GLN A 431 -11.62 -8.21 -6.78
C GLN A 431 -10.48 -8.85 -6.00
N ARG A 432 -10.39 -8.47 -4.72
CA ARG A 432 -9.49 -9.04 -3.72
C ARG A 432 -10.25 -9.25 -2.43
N PHE A 433 -9.85 -10.25 -1.65
CA PHE A 433 -10.45 -10.57 -0.36
C PHE A 433 -9.46 -10.38 0.79
N ALA A 434 -10.03 -10.19 1.98
CA ALA A 434 -9.37 -10.37 3.26
C ALA A 434 -10.32 -11.16 4.18
N ALA A 435 -9.78 -11.70 5.27
CA ALA A 435 -10.54 -12.47 6.24
C ALA A 435 -10.37 -11.91 7.65
N ILE A 436 -11.45 -11.93 8.43
CA ILE A 436 -11.49 -11.55 9.85
C ILE A 436 -11.92 -12.78 10.63
N ILE A 437 -11.00 -13.36 11.39
CA ILE A 437 -11.24 -14.49 12.27
C ILE A 437 -11.75 -13.96 13.61
N THR A 438 -12.87 -14.49 14.10
CA THR A 438 -13.46 -14.05 15.37
C THR A 438 -14.00 -15.21 16.21
N ASN A 439 -14.04 -15.01 17.53
CA ASN A 439 -14.72 -15.92 18.45
C ASN A 439 -16.22 -15.63 18.59
N ALA A 440 -16.78 -14.71 17.79
CA ALA A 440 -18.22 -14.52 17.67
C ALA A 440 -18.87 -15.69 16.93
N GLY A 441 -19.91 -16.29 17.51
CA GLY A 441 -20.72 -17.30 16.84
C GLY A 441 -21.69 -16.64 15.88
N LEU A 442 -21.31 -16.56 14.59
CA LEU A 442 -22.11 -15.96 13.54
C LEU A 442 -22.74 -17.04 12.66
N GLU A 443 -23.96 -16.79 12.19
CA GLU A 443 -24.62 -17.65 11.20
C GLU A 443 -23.85 -17.57 9.88
N GLN A 444 -23.44 -18.73 9.37
CA GLN A 444 -22.73 -18.85 8.10
C GLN A 444 -23.66 -18.68 6.90
N ASP A 445 -23.14 -18.11 5.82
CA ASP A 445 -23.88 -17.97 4.57
C ASP A 445 -24.00 -19.32 3.82
N ALA A 446 -25.02 -19.45 2.97
CA ALA A 446 -25.10 -20.57 2.05
C ALA A 446 -24.00 -20.47 0.99
N LEU A 447 -23.50 -21.61 0.51
CA LEU A 447 -22.58 -21.63 -0.62
C LEU A 447 -23.24 -21.06 -1.87
N TYR A 448 -22.45 -20.49 -2.78
CA TYR A 448 -22.94 -20.02 -4.07
C TYR A 448 -23.52 -21.18 -4.88
N ARG A 449 -24.79 -21.06 -5.28
CA ARG A 449 -25.53 -22.04 -6.12
C ARG A 449 -26.07 -21.44 -7.42
N GLY A 450 -25.55 -20.27 -7.81
CA GLY A 450 -25.93 -19.62 -9.05
C GLY A 450 -25.35 -20.33 -10.29
N PRO A 451 -25.48 -19.73 -11.48
CA PRO A 451 -24.88 -20.25 -12.70
C PRO A 451 -23.37 -20.43 -12.55
N LYS A 452 -22.83 -21.49 -13.16
CA LYS A 452 -21.38 -21.76 -13.17
C LYS A 452 -20.62 -20.55 -13.72
N LEU A 453 -19.70 -20.01 -12.92
CA LEU A 453 -18.95 -18.80 -13.24
C LEU A 453 -17.74 -19.12 -14.12
N CYS A 454 -17.01 -20.20 -13.80
CA CYS A 454 -15.93 -20.69 -14.65
C CYS A 454 -16.48 -21.54 -15.81
N ARG A 455 -16.24 -21.12 -17.05
CA ARG A 455 -16.68 -21.84 -18.26
C ARG A 455 -15.67 -22.85 -18.81
N ASP A 456 -14.67 -23.22 -18.00
CA ASP A 456 -13.58 -24.15 -18.39
C ASP A 456 -12.89 -23.79 -19.71
N CYS A 457 -12.81 -22.49 -20.02
CA CYS A 457 -12.30 -22.01 -21.31
C CYS A 457 -10.77 -22.05 -21.46
N MET A 458 -10.04 -22.36 -20.38
CA MET A 458 -8.56 -22.42 -20.31
C MET A 458 -7.79 -21.15 -20.67
N LYS A 459 -8.47 -20.06 -21.03
CA LYS A 459 -7.83 -18.78 -21.41
C LYS A 459 -6.87 -18.23 -20.34
N CYS A 460 -7.13 -18.45 -19.05
CA CYS A 460 -6.20 -18.05 -17.99
C CYS A 460 -4.87 -18.81 -18.03
N ALA A 461 -4.88 -20.07 -18.48
CA ALA A 461 -3.68 -20.85 -18.71
C ALA A 461 -2.99 -20.45 -20.02
N ASP A 462 -3.75 -20.12 -21.06
CA ASP A 462 -3.23 -19.62 -22.34
C ASP A 462 -2.47 -18.29 -22.19
N GLU A 463 -3.02 -17.37 -21.41
CA GLU A 463 -2.45 -16.03 -21.19
C GLU A 463 -1.26 -16.03 -20.20
N CYS A 464 -1.01 -17.14 -19.50
CA CYS A 464 0.09 -17.23 -18.55
C CYS A 464 1.43 -17.24 -19.29
N PRO A 465 2.29 -16.21 -19.15
CA PRO A 465 3.50 -16.09 -19.97
C PRO A 465 4.55 -17.16 -19.66
N VAL A 466 4.40 -17.84 -18.52
CA VAL A 466 5.28 -18.93 -18.05
C VAL A 466 4.59 -20.30 -18.03
N GLN A 467 3.35 -20.39 -18.50
CA GLN A 467 2.57 -21.63 -18.53
C GLN A 467 2.54 -22.34 -17.16
N ALA A 468 2.40 -21.56 -16.08
CA ALA A 468 2.39 -22.09 -14.72
C ALA A 468 1.09 -22.86 -14.41
N ILE A 469 -0.01 -22.59 -15.13
CA ILE A 469 -1.31 -23.21 -14.87
C ILE A 469 -1.48 -24.41 -15.81
N SER A 470 -1.61 -25.61 -15.24
CA SER A 470 -1.89 -26.81 -16.01
C SER A 470 -3.28 -26.76 -16.63
N LYS A 471 -3.41 -27.23 -17.89
CA LYS A 471 -4.70 -27.38 -18.57
C LYS A 471 -5.36 -28.74 -18.31
N THR A 472 -4.62 -29.70 -17.75
CA THR A 472 -5.04 -31.10 -17.64
C THR A 472 -5.00 -31.60 -16.20
N GLU A 473 -3.96 -31.24 -15.43
CA GLU A 473 -3.89 -31.55 -14.01
C GLU A 473 -4.76 -30.56 -13.22
N LYS A 474 -5.65 -31.10 -12.39
CA LYS A 474 -6.54 -30.31 -11.54
C LYS A 474 -6.44 -30.72 -10.09
N ILE A 475 -6.81 -29.79 -9.22
CA ILE A 475 -6.98 -29.97 -7.78
C ILE A 475 -8.48 -29.84 -7.49
N THR A 476 -8.99 -30.76 -6.69
CA THR A 476 -10.40 -30.86 -6.36
C THR A 476 -10.57 -30.74 -4.85
N VAL A 477 -11.26 -29.69 -4.40
CA VAL A 477 -11.66 -29.51 -3.00
C VAL A 477 -13.19 -29.64 -2.88
N LYS A 478 -13.67 -30.07 -1.71
CA LYS A 478 -15.09 -30.26 -1.45
C LYS A 478 -15.52 -29.43 -0.24
N ILE A 479 -16.64 -28.74 -0.36
CA ILE A 479 -17.29 -28.04 0.75
C ILE A 479 -18.74 -28.53 0.78
N GLU A 480 -19.14 -29.14 1.89
CA GLU A 480 -20.48 -29.73 2.03
C GLU A 480 -20.79 -30.72 0.89
N ASP A 481 -21.79 -30.45 0.06
CA ASP A 481 -22.18 -31.23 -1.12
C ASP A 481 -21.53 -30.74 -2.43
N GLN A 482 -20.87 -29.58 -2.44
CA GLN A 482 -20.31 -28.96 -3.64
C GLN A 482 -18.83 -29.28 -3.86
N VAL A 483 -18.45 -29.42 -5.13
CA VAL A 483 -17.11 -29.73 -5.59
C VAL A 483 -16.54 -28.53 -6.34
N PHE A 484 -15.34 -28.10 -5.96
CA PHE A 484 -14.62 -27.00 -6.60
C PHE A 484 -13.33 -27.53 -7.22
N GLU A 485 -13.12 -27.22 -8.50
CA GLU A 485 -11.98 -27.70 -9.27
C GLU A 485 -11.20 -26.53 -9.85
N PHE A 486 -9.86 -26.61 -9.80
CA PHE A 486 -8.98 -25.64 -10.42
C PHE A 486 -7.71 -26.31 -10.95
N GLY A 487 -7.07 -25.70 -11.94
CA GLY A 487 -5.83 -26.20 -12.52
C GLY A 487 -4.69 -26.18 -11.52
N LYS A 488 -3.86 -27.22 -11.53
CA LYS A 488 -2.63 -27.27 -10.73
C LYS A 488 -1.67 -26.17 -11.19
N VAL A 489 -1.10 -25.42 -10.23
CA VAL A 489 -0.21 -24.29 -10.52
C VAL A 489 1.23 -24.64 -10.11
N ASP A 490 2.16 -24.46 -11.04
CA ASP A 490 3.60 -24.45 -10.75
C ASP A 490 3.96 -23.15 -10.03
N SER A 491 3.99 -23.23 -8.69
CA SER A 491 4.25 -22.07 -7.81
C SER A 491 5.60 -21.41 -8.09
N LEU A 492 6.64 -22.17 -8.43
CA LEU A 492 7.97 -21.61 -8.68
C LEU A 492 8.00 -20.82 -9.99
N LYS A 493 7.36 -21.31 -11.06
CA LYS A 493 7.19 -20.53 -12.30
C LYS A 493 6.34 -19.28 -12.07
N CYS A 494 5.27 -19.39 -11.27
CA CYS A 494 4.42 -18.26 -10.93
C CYS A 494 5.22 -17.17 -10.17
N GLU A 495 6.00 -17.56 -9.16
CA GLU A 495 6.87 -16.63 -8.43
C GLU A 495 7.94 -16.01 -9.33
N TRP A 496 8.59 -16.81 -10.19
CA TRP A 496 9.56 -16.33 -11.18
C TRP A 496 9.03 -15.15 -11.98
N ALA A 497 7.79 -15.25 -12.47
CA ALA A 497 7.15 -14.18 -13.21
C ALA A 497 6.64 -13.04 -12.32
N LYS A 498 5.86 -13.34 -11.28
CA LYS A 498 5.11 -12.32 -10.52
C LYS A 498 5.90 -11.68 -9.39
N ARG A 499 6.56 -12.50 -8.59
CA ARG A 499 7.28 -12.05 -7.38
C ARG A 499 8.57 -11.34 -7.75
N PHE A 500 9.25 -11.85 -8.77
CA PHE A 500 10.52 -11.32 -9.23
C PHE A 500 10.42 -10.51 -10.52
N GLY A 501 9.26 -10.42 -11.18
CA GLY A 501 9.13 -9.60 -12.39
C GLY A 501 10.13 -9.96 -13.49
N PHE A 502 10.58 -11.22 -13.56
CA PHE A 502 11.64 -11.60 -14.49
C PHE A 502 11.16 -11.71 -15.94
N VAL A 503 9.85 -11.73 -16.18
CA VAL A 503 9.26 -11.98 -17.50
C VAL A 503 8.62 -10.70 -18.01
N GLY A 504 9.04 -10.22 -19.19
CA GLY A 504 8.66 -8.91 -19.71
C GLY A 504 7.15 -8.76 -19.86
N LYS A 505 6.50 -9.79 -20.40
CA LYS A 505 5.05 -9.86 -20.59
C LYS A 505 4.25 -9.78 -19.28
N GLU A 506 4.85 -10.11 -18.15
CA GLU A 506 4.17 -10.02 -16.86
C GLU A 506 4.09 -8.57 -16.35
N GLY A 507 4.80 -7.62 -16.97
CA GLY A 507 4.74 -6.22 -16.57
C GLY A 507 5.89 -5.35 -17.08
N PRO A 508 7.16 -5.75 -16.90
CA PRO A 508 8.32 -4.90 -17.21
C PRO A 508 8.32 -4.28 -18.61
N GLU A 509 7.90 -5.03 -19.64
CA GLU A 509 7.89 -4.56 -21.03
C GLU A 509 7.04 -3.29 -21.20
N TYR A 510 5.93 -3.21 -20.46
CA TYR A 510 4.96 -2.10 -20.51
C TYR A 510 5.44 -0.84 -19.78
N MET A 511 6.53 -0.95 -19.03
CA MET A 511 7.22 0.17 -18.39
C MET A 511 8.45 0.60 -19.21
N GLY A 512 8.60 0.07 -20.42
CA GLY A 512 9.76 0.27 -21.29
C GLY A 512 11.00 -0.48 -20.82
N SER A 513 10.86 -1.48 -19.94
CA SER A 513 11.99 -2.28 -19.47
C SER A 513 12.29 -3.44 -20.41
N ARG A 514 13.58 -3.74 -20.58
CA ARG A 514 14.11 -4.87 -21.36
C ARG A 514 14.26 -6.16 -20.56
N VAL A 515 13.76 -6.22 -19.32
CA VAL A 515 13.77 -7.44 -18.51
C VAL A 515 12.87 -8.48 -19.15
N ASP A 516 13.46 -9.57 -19.65
CA ASP A 516 12.74 -10.76 -20.10
C ASP A 516 13.63 -12.00 -20.00
N PHE A 517 13.49 -12.72 -18.90
CA PHE A 517 14.19 -13.95 -18.57
C PHE A 517 13.13 -15.03 -18.31
N PRO A 518 12.86 -15.93 -19.27
CA PRO A 518 11.92 -17.02 -19.05
C PRO A 518 12.44 -17.98 -17.96
N PRO A 519 11.54 -18.68 -17.25
CA PRO A 519 11.94 -19.63 -16.22
C PRO A 519 12.80 -20.76 -16.84
N PRO A 520 13.93 -21.12 -16.21
CA PRO A 520 14.73 -22.26 -16.63
C PRO A 520 13.97 -23.58 -16.41
N ALA A 521 14.47 -24.67 -16.98
CA ALA A 521 13.89 -26.00 -16.79
C ALA A 521 13.83 -26.43 -15.32
N GLN A 522 14.80 -25.98 -14.51
CA GLN A 522 14.82 -26.18 -13.06
C GLN A 522 15.04 -24.84 -12.37
N ILE A 523 14.10 -24.45 -11.51
CA ILE A 523 14.20 -23.24 -10.70
C ILE A 523 14.86 -23.62 -9.38
N THR A 524 16.00 -22.98 -9.10
CA THR A 524 16.76 -23.12 -7.86
C THR A 524 17.16 -21.75 -7.32
N ALA A 525 17.52 -21.67 -6.04
CA ALA A 525 18.06 -20.45 -5.44
C ALA A 525 19.24 -19.86 -6.27
N GLN A 526 20.09 -20.72 -6.82
CA GLN A 526 21.19 -20.31 -7.70
C GLN A 526 20.68 -19.62 -8.97
N THR A 527 19.75 -20.24 -9.70
CA THR A 527 19.21 -19.66 -10.96
C THR A 527 18.51 -18.31 -10.73
N ILE A 528 17.87 -18.14 -9.58
CA ILE A 528 17.25 -16.87 -9.18
C ILE A 528 18.32 -15.82 -8.93
N ASN A 529 19.35 -16.16 -8.16
CA ASN A 529 20.47 -15.26 -7.88
C ASN A 529 21.25 -14.87 -9.15
N GLU A 530 21.45 -15.80 -10.08
CA GLU A 530 22.05 -15.51 -11.39
C GLU A 530 21.21 -14.52 -12.19
N THR A 531 19.88 -14.65 -12.16
CA THR A 531 18.96 -13.75 -12.85
C THR A 531 18.91 -12.36 -12.20
N LEU A 532 18.86 -12.31 -10.86
CA LEU A 532 19.03 -11.07 -10.10
C LEU A 532 20.35 -10.38 -10.45
N ASN A 533 21.45 -11.13 -10.58
CA ASN A 533 22.75 -10.60 -10.97
C ASN A 533 22.75 -10.04 -12.40
N LYS A 534 21.98 -10.61 -13.34
CA LYS A 534 21.80 -10.02 -14.68
C LYS A 534 21.10 -8.66 -14.58
N ILE A 535 20.01 -8.57 -13.82
CA ILE A 535 19.28 -7.31 -13.59
C ILE A 535 20.17 -6.27 -12.90
N ARG A 536 20.99 -6.67 -11.93
CA ARG A 536 21.95 -5.76 -11.26
C ARG A 536 22.99 -5.15 -12.20
N LYS A 537 23.26 -5.80 -13.35
CA LYS A 537 24.19 -5.31 -14.38
C LYS A 537 23.50 -4.45 -15.45
N MET A 538 22.17 -4.36 -15.44
CA MET A 538 21.43 -3.45 -16.31
C MET A 538 21.64 -2.00 -15.88
N ASP A 539 21.35 -1.04 -16.76
CA ASP A 539 21.41 0.37 -16.40
C ASP A 539 20.40 0.72 -15.29
N ASP A 540 20.66 1.81 -14.58
CA ASP A 540 19.91 2.17 -13.39
C ASP A 540 18.45 2.55 -13.64
N ILE A 541 18.08 2.89 -14.89
CA ILE A 541 16.70 3.19 -15.28
C ILE A 541 15.93 1.87 -15.41
N GLU A 542 16.48 0.93 -16.19
CA GLU A 542 15.94 -0.43 -16.33
C GLU A 542 15.76 -1.13 -14.98
N ARG A 543 16.79 -1.02 -14.15
CA ARG A 543 16.84 -1.62 -12.81
C ARG A 543 15.74 -1.11 -11.87
N LYS A 544 15.11 0.04 -12.13
CA LYS A 544 14.02 0.59 -11.30
C LYS A 544 12.61 0.17 -11.75
N CYS A 545 12.47 -0.44 -12.93
CA CYS A 545 11.18 -0.76 -13.55
C CYS A 545 10.84 -2.26 -13.58
N TRP A 546 11.72 -3.13 -13.04
CA TRP A 546 11.61 -4.59 -13.18
C TRP A 546 10.53 -5.27 -12.32
N ASN A 547 10.22 -4.79 -11.11
CA ASN A 547 9.31 -5.52 -10.22
C ASN A 547 7.85 -5.03 -10.29
N ILE A 548 7.27 -5.12 -11.48
CA ILE A 548 5.85 -4.81 -11.70
C ILE A 548 5.18 -6.03 -12.34
N SER A 549 4.00 -6.41 -11.83
CA SER A 549 3.21 -7.54 -12.33
C SER A 549 1.78 -7.10 -12.67
N ILE A 550 1.24 -7.62 -13.77
CA ILE A 550 -0.12 -7.38 -14.27
C ILE A 550 -1.06 -8.59 -14.08
N GLU A 551 -0.52 -9.73 -13.64
CA GLU A 551 -1.24 -10.99 -13.45
C GLU A 551 -2.12 -11.38 -14.65
N ARG A 552 -1.51 -11.64 -15.82
CA ARG A 552 -2.25 -11.92 -17.07
C ARG A 552 -3.29 -13.04 -16.98
N CYS A 553 -3.13 -13.96 -16.03
CA CYS A 553 -4.11 -15.01 -15.75
C CYS A 553 -5.46 -14.48 -15.22
N MET A 554 -5.60 -13.19 -14.91
CA MET A 554 -6.88 -12.49 -14.68
C MET A 554 -7.62 -12.26 -16.00
N CYS A 555 -8.02 -13.38 -16.59
CA CYS A 555 -8.44 -13.52 -17.98
C CYS A 555 -9.67 -12.70 -18.46
N PRO A 556 -10.71 -12.34 -17.68
CA PRO A 556 -11.91 -11.67 -18.23
C PRO A 556 -11.94 -10.15 -18.05
N VAL A 557 -11.09 -9.54 -17.22
CA VAL A 557 -11.21 -8.08 -16.96
C VAL A 557 -10.69 -7.23 -18.13
N ARG A 558 -10.19 -7.86 -19.19
CA ARG A 558 -9.76 -7.19 -20.43
C ARG A 558 -10.77 -7.28 -21.57
N GLY A 559 -11.90 -7.96 -21.33
CA GLY A 559 -12.92 -8.26 -22.31
C GLY A 559 -14.31 -8.40 -21.68
N LEU A 560 -14.77 -7.37 -20.98
CA LEU A 560 -16.20 -7.03 -21.01
C LEU A 560 -16.52 -6.60 -22.45
N GLU A 561 -16.53 -7.56 -23.37
CA GLU A 561 -17.35 -7.44 -24.57
C GLU A 561 -18.80 -7.40 -24.07
N SER A 562 -19.26 -6.18 -23.87
CA SER A 562 -20.66 -5.86 -23.74
C SER A 562 -21.44 -6.58 -24.85
N GLY A 563 -22.36 -7.45 -24.43
CA GLY A 563 -23.62 -7.67 -25.15
C GLY A 563 -23.54 -8.18 -26.59
N LYS A 564 -22.87 -9.30 -26.85
CA LYS A 564 -23.35 -10.23 -27.88
C LYS A 564 -23.91 -11.48 -27.22
N SER A 565 -25.19 -11.41 -26.90
CA SER A 565 -26.05 -12.58 -26.83
C SER A 565 -25.88 -13.38 -28.11
N ASN A 566 -25.35 -14.59 -28.02
CA ASN A 566 -25.50 -15.58 -29.08
C ASN A 566 -26.98 -16.01 -29.07
N ASN A 567 -27.76 -15.42 -29.97
CA ASN A 567 -28.83 -16.14 -30.65
C ASN A 567 -28.20 -17.08 -31.68
#